data_AF-A0A4Q2YXJ4-F1
#
_entry.id   AF-A0A4Q2YXJ4-F1
#
_cell.length_a   1.000
_cell.length_b   1.000
_cell.length_c   1.000
_cell.angle_alpha   90.00
_cell.angle_beta   90.00
_cell.angle_gamma   90.00
#
_symmetry.space_group_name_H-M   'P 1'
#
loop_
_entity.id
_entity.type
_entity.pdbx_description
1 polymer ?
#
loop_
_entity_poly.entity_id
_entity_poly.type
_entity_poly.pdbx_seq_one_letter_code
_entity_poly.pdbx_strand_id
1 'polypeptide(L)' 'MTPDTAGQQPETKPGVATAEGGLVFLDGPDGVAATMTADAAARTGQNLIDAAAIAATQSASDED' A
#
# COMPACT_ATOMS: atom_id res chain seq x y z
N MET A 1 -7.88 -0.74 -24.15
CA MET A 1 -6.72 -0.35 -23.34
C MET A 1 -6.65 -1.31 -22.17
N THR A 2 -6.04 -2.48 -22.35
CA THR A 2 -5.76 -3.40 -21.24
C THR A 2 -4.60 -2.80 -20.45
N PRO A 3 -4.70 -2.58 -19.13
CA PRO A 3 -3.53 -2.19 -18.35
C PRO A 3 -2.51 -3.32 -18.48
N ASP A 4 -1.29 -2.94 -18.83
CA ASP A 4 -0.14 -3.81 -18.98
C ASP A 4 0.30 -4.25 -17.57
N THR A 5 -0.37 -5.26 -17.02
CA THR A 5 -0.01 -5.88 -15.73
C THR A 5 1.17 -6.85 -15.89
N ALA A 6 1.89 -6.80 -17.01
CA ALA A 6 3.07 -7.62 -17.26
C ALA A 6 4.32 -6.81 -16.91
N GLY A 7 4.81 -6.92 -15.66
CA GLY A 7 6.20 -6.58 -15.36
C GLY A 7 6.49 -5.81 -14.08
N GLN A 8 5.50 -5.44 -13.28
CA GLN A 8 5.78 -4.84 -11.97
C GLN A 8 5.97 -5.95 -10.94
N GLN A 9 7.23 -6.24 -10.59
CA GLN A 9 7.52 -7.09 -9.44
C GLN A 9 6.91 -6.45 -8.18
N PRO A 10 6.27 -7.22 -7.29
CA PRO A 10 5.77 -6.69 -6.03
C PRO A 10 6.88 -5.98 -5.26
N GLU A 11 6.60 -4.77 -4.79
CA GLU A 11 7.52 -4.07 -3.89
C GLU A 11 7.59 -4.80 -2.54
N THR A 12 8.80 -4.96 -2.02
CA THR A 12 9.07 -5.71 -0.78
C THR A 12 9.43 -4.79 0.39
N LYS A 13 9.72 -3.51 0.11
CA LYS A 13 9.96 -2.48 1.11
C LYS A 13 8.64 -1.78 1.47
N PRO A 14 8.39 -1.53 2.76
CA PRO A 14 7.21 -0.74 3.16
C PRO A 14 7.36 0.72 2.72
N GLY A 15 6.23 1.35 2.38
CA GLY A 15 6.17 2.80 2.26
C GLY A 15 6.36 3.49 3.62
N VAL A 16 6.78 4.76 3.60
CA VAL A 16 6.95 5.58 4.81
C VAL A 16 5.87 6.65 4.85
N ALA A 17 5.21 6.82 6.00
CA ALA A 17 4.22 7.87 6.20
C ALA A 17 4.76 8.96 7.13
N THR A 18 4.62 10.23 6.73
CA THR A 18 4.96 11.41 7.54
C THR A 18 3.76 12.35 7.68
N ALA A 19 3.75 13.18 8.73
CA ALA A 19 2.65 14.11 9.00
C ALA A 19 3.15 15.55 9.03
N GLU A 20 2.51 16.42 8.25
CA GLU A 20 2.81 17.85 8.19
C GLU A 20 1.52 18.64 7.91
N GLY A 21 1.28 19.73 8.67
CA GLY A 21 0.16 20.63 8.41
C GLY A 21 -1.24 20.01 8.52
N GLY A 22 -1.41 18.90 9.26
CA GLY A 22 -2.68 18.17 9.36
C GLY A 22 -2.96 17.21 8.19
N LEU A 23 -2.00 17.09 7.28
CA LEU A 23 -1.99 16.12 6.20
C LEU A 23 -0.99 14.99 6.49
N VAL A 24 -1.18 13.86 5.83
CA VAL A 24 -0.29 12.71 5.85
C VAL A 24 0.25 12.49 4.44
N PHE A 25 1.56 12.35 4.32
CA PHE A 25 2.27 12.04 3.09
C PHE A 25 2.72 10.59 3.16
N LEU A 26 2.35 9.79 2.16
CA LEU A 26 2.82 8.42 2.00
C LEU A 26 3.86 8.39 0.89
N ASP A 27 5.10 8.10 1.25
CA ASP A 27 6.21 7.95 0.32
C ASP A 27 6.24 6.54 -0.26
N GLY A 28 6.37 6.47 -1.57
CA GLY A 28 6.75 5.29 -2.34
C GLY A 28 8.20 5.36 -2.83
N PRO A 29 8.68 4.32 -3.52
CA PRO A 29 10.05 4.26 -4.03
C PRO A 29 10.43 5.43 -4.96
N ASP A 30 9.45 6.06 -5.62
CA ASP A 30 9.64 7.18 -6.55
C ASP A 30 9.32 8.56 -5.93
N GLY A 31 9.13 8.66 -4.61
CA GLY A 31 8.74 9.89 -3.90
C GLY A 31 7.32 9.82 -3.34
N VAL A 32 6.67 10.97 -3.09
CA VAL A 32 5.32 11.00 -2.49
C VAL A 32 4.31 10.28 -3.41
N ALA A 33 3.83 9.13 -2.96
CA ALA A 33 2.81 8.34 -3.66
C ALA A 33 1.40 8.90 -3.43
N ALA A 34 1.14 9.46 -2.25
CA ALA A 34 -0.15 10.07 -1.92
C ALA A 34 -0.07 11.12 -0.80
N THR A 35 -0.99 12.09 -0.83
CA THR A 35 -1.27 13.01 0.29
C THR A 35 -2.71 12.83 0.74
N MET A 36 -2.93 12.70 2.05
CA MET A 36 -4.22 12.35 2.65
C MET A 36 -4.54 13.27 3.84
N THR A 37 -5.83 13.39 4.18
CA THR A 37 -6.21 13.88 5.51
C THR A 37 -5.87 12.83 6.57
N ALA A 38 -5.80 13.24 7.84
CA ALA A 38 -5.54 12.30 8.95
C ALA A 38 -6.55 11.13 9.01
N ASP A 39 -7.86 11.40 8.82
CA ASP A 39 -8.89 10.36 8.80
C ASP A 39 -8.71 9.37 7.64
N ALA A 40 -8.49 9.91 6.43
CA ALA A 40 -8.29 9.08 5.24
C ALA A 40 -7.04 8.20 5.38
N ALA A 41 -5.95 8.73 5.94
CA ALA A 41 -4.74 7.97 6.19
C ALA A 41 -4.95 6.84 7.21
N ALA A 42 -5.65 7.11 8.32
CA ALA A 42 -5.93 6.09 9.33
C ALA A 42 -6.76 4.92 8.77
N ARG A 43 -7.80 5.24 8.00
CA ARG A 43 -8.67 4.23 7.36
C ARG A 43 -7.93 3.46 6.27
N THR A 44 -7.11 4.13 5.48
CA THR A 44 -6.23 3.47 4.49
C THR A 44 -5.26 2.51 5.16
N GLY A 45 -4.61 2.92 6.25
CA GLY A 45 -3.71 2.05 7.02
C GLY A 45 -4.40 0.80 7.53
N GLN A 46 -5.62 0.92 8.06
CA GLN A 46 -6.40 -0.23 8.50
C GLN A 46 -6.75 -1.17 7.33
N ASN A 47 -7.22 -0.61 6.21
CA ASN A 47 -7.54 -1.40 5.03
C ASN A 47 -6.30 -2.16 4.50
N LEU A 48 -5.11 -1.55 4.57
CA LEU A 48 -3.85 -2.21 4.17
C LEU A 48 -3.48 -3.36 5.09
N ILE A 49 -3.66 -3.21 6.41
CA ILE A 49 -3.43 -4.29 7.39
C ILE A 49 -4.38 -5.46 7.12
N ASP A 50 -5.66 -5.18 6.92
CA ASP A 50 -6.68 -6.20 6.66
C ASP A 50 -6.39 -6.93 5.33
N ALA A 51 -6.02 -6.19 4.28
CA ALA A 51 -5.63 -6.75 2.99
C ALA A 51 -4.35 -7.60 3.09
N ALA A 52 -3.35 -7.18 3.87
CA ALA A 52 -2.13 -7.93 4.09
C ALA A 52 -2.41 -9.28 4.79
N ALA A 53 -3.31 -9.28 5.78
CA ALA A 53 -3.74 -10.51 6.44
C ALA A 53 -4.42 -11.47 5.46
N ILE A 54 -5.30 -10.96 4.59
CA ILE A 54 -5.93 -11.77 3.54
C ILE A 54 -4.88 -12.32 2.57
N ALA A 55 -3.97 -11.49 2.06
CA ALA A 55 -2.93 -11.90 1.11
C ALA A 55 -2.03 -13.00 1.69
N ALA A 56 -1.68 -12.92 2.98
CA ALA A 56 -0.90 -13.96 3.65
C ALA A 56 -1.59 -15.33 3.67
N THR A 57 -2.93 -15.37 3.70
CA THR A 57 -3.69 -16.63 3.61
C THR A 57 -3.77 -17.18 2.19
N GLN A 58 -3.73 -16.30 1.19
CA GLN A 58 -3.79 -16.68 -0.23
C GLN A 58 -2.49 -17.34 -0.68
N SER A 59 -1.34 -16.78 -0.29
CA SER A 59 -0.01 -17.33 -0.65
C SER A 59 0.24 -18.75 -0.14
N ALA A 60 -0.49 -19.22 0.87
CA ALA A 60 -0.38 -20.59 1.39
C ALA A 60 -1.17 -21.63 0.57
N SER A 61 -1.99 -21.19 -0.39
CA SER A 61 -2.92 -22.07 -1.15
C SER A 61 -2.49 -22.32 -2.60
N ASP A 62 -1.38 -21.72 -3.05
CA ASP A 62 -0.86 -21.84 -4.43
C ASP A 62 0.26 -22.90 -4.56
N GLU A 63 0.54 -23.68 -3.51
CA GLU A 63 1.51 -24.79 -3.51
C GLU A 63 0.78 -26.14 -3.36
N ASP A 64 0.13 -26.58 -4.45
CA ASP A 64 -0.39 -27.95 -4.68
C ASP A 64 -0.23 -28.34 -6.17
#